data_AF-A0A177QM07-F1
#
_entry.id   AF-A0A177QM07-F1
#
_cell.length_a   1.000
_cell.length_b   1.000
_cell.length_c   1.000
_cell.angle_alpha   90.00
_cell.angle_beta   90.00
_cell.angle_gamma   90.00
#
_symmetry.space_group_name_H-M   'P 1'
#
loop_
_entity.id
_entity.type
_entity.pdbx_description
1 polymer ?
#
loop_
_entity_poly.entity_id
_entity_poly.type
_entity_poly.pdbx_seq_one_letter_code
_entity_poly.pdbx_strand_id
1 'polypeptide(L)' 'MRRLYKMGLITILSLSLFACSKITQENFNKLNNNMSIQQVVAILGEPSSSESVNIAGISGQPYGKIKMLE' A
#
# COMPACT_ATOMS: atom_id res chain seq x y z
N MET A 1 -36.91 13.71 8.63
CA MET A 1 -35.63 14.44 8.60
C MET A 1 -34.53 13.83 9.48
N ARG A 2 -34.71 13.63 10.80
CA ARG A 2 -33.65 13.12 11.70
C ARG A 2 -33.13 11.69 11.44
N ARG A 3 -33.93 10.79 10.85
CA ARG A 3 -33.47 9.43 10.50
C ARG A 3 -32.65 9.38 9.20
N LEU A 4 -32.94 10.28 8.26
CA LEU A 4 -32.30 10.32 6.94
C LEU A 4 -30.85 10.84 7.02
N TYR A 5 -30.57 11.87 7.85
CA TYR A 5 -29.19 12.35 8.02
C TYR A 5 -28.30 11.33 8.73
N LYS A 6 -28.86 10.54 9.67
CA LYS A 6 -28.13 9.46 10.34
C LYS A 6 -27.74 8.35 9.38
N MET A 7 -28.64 7.97 8.47
CA MET A 7 -28.32 6.98 7.44
C MET A 7 -27.28 7.50 6.45
N GLY A 8 -27.42 8.75 5.97
CA GLY A 8 -26.41 9.37 5.11
C GLY A 8 -25.04 9.47 5.75
N LEU A 9 -24.97 9.79 7.05
CA LEU A 9 -23.71 9.89 7.79
C LEU A 9 -23.03 8.53 7.98
N ILE A 10 -23.80 7.46 8.18
CA ILE A 10 -23.26 6.09 8.24
C ILE A 10 -22.69 5.66 6.89
N THR A 11 -23.39 5.94 5.78
CA THR A 11 -22.91 5.59 4.44
C THR A 11 -21.61 6.32 4.07
N ILE A 12 -21.50 7.61 4.41
CA ILE A 12 -20.28 8.40 4.21
C ILE A 12 -19.13 7.88 5.07
N LEU A 13 -19.40 7.52 6.33
CA LEU A 13 -18.37 7.00 7.23
C LEU A 13 -17.81 5.65 6.73
N SER A 14 -18.67 4.76 6.23
CA SER A 14 -18.26 3.47 5.67
C SER A 14 -17.41 3.60 4.40
N LEU A 15 -17.68 4.60 3.56
CA LEU A 15 -16.87 4.87 2.36
C LEU A 15 -15.45 5.32 2.70
N SER A 16 -15.27 6.11 3.77
CA SER A 16 -13.96 6.57 4.22
C SER A 16 -13.05 5.45 4.73
N LEU A 17 -13.61 4.35 5.26
CA LEU A 17 -12.82 3.18 5.69
C LEU A 17 -12.21 2.44 4.49
N PHE A 18 -12.90 2.38 3.36
CA PHE A 18 -12.41 1.71 2.15
C PHE A 18 -11.27 2.48 1.48
N ALA A 19 -11.24 3.81 1.61
CA ALA A 19 -10.20 4.67 1.06
C ALA A 19 -8.83 4.54 1.77
N CYS A 20 -8.80 4.02 3.00
CA CYS A 20 -7.55 3.79 3.74
C CYS A 20 -6.86 2.47 3.37
N SER A 21 -7.52 1.56 2.65
CA SER A 21 -6.91 0.30 2.23
C SER A 21 -6.30 0.47 0.84
N LYS A 22 -5.05 0.93 0.79
CA LYS A 22 -4.33 1.15 -0.48
C LYS A 22 -3.82 -0.17 -1.09
N ILE A 23 -3.62 -1.19 -0.24
CA ILE A 23 -3.29 -2.57 -0.62
C ILE A 23 -4.59 -3.37 -0.76
N THR A 24 -5.18 -3.32 -1.96
CA THR A 24 -6.32 -4.17 -2.35
C THR A 24 -5.90 -5.12 -3.45
N GLN A 25 -6.60 -6.25 -3.58
CA GLN A 25 -6.36 -7.20 -4.67
C GLN A 25 -6.52 -6.55 -6.05
N GLU A 26 -7.45 -5.60 -6.19
CA GLU A 26 -7.66 -4.83 -7.41
C GLU A 26 -6.43 -3.97 -7.77
N ASN A 27 -5.83 -3.29 -6.79
CA ASN A 27 -4.61 -2.50 -7.02
C ASN A 27 -3.39 -3.40 -7.26
N PHE A 28 -3.31 -4.55 -6.60
CA PHE A 28 -2.24 -5.52 -6.82
C PHE A 28 -2.29 -6.12 -8.23
N ASN A 29 -3.49 -6.41 -8.76
CA ASN A 29 -3.67 -6.90 -10.12
C ASN A 29 -3.22 -5.89 -11.20
N LYS A 30 -3.12 -4.60 -10.85
CA LYS A 30 -2.59 -3.57 -11.76
C LYS A 30 -1.06 -3.63 -11.86
N LEU A 31 -0.39 -4.32 -10.94
CA LEU A 31 1.08 -4.44 -10.93
C LEU A 31 1.54 -5.47 -11.97
N ASN A 32 2.62 -5.14 -12.67
CA ASN A 32 3.27 -6.03 -13.62
C ASN A 32 4.75 -6.20 -13.25
N ASN A 33 5.33 -7.37 -13.56
CA ASN A 33 6.74 -7.70 -13.27
C ASN A 33 7.78 -6.76 -13.92
N ASN A 34 7.36 -5.85 -14.80
CA ASN A 34 8.21 -4.85 -15.45
C ASN A 34 7.90 -3.40 -15.03
N MET A 35 7.10 -3.19 -13.97
CA MET A 35 6.88 -1.84 -13.44
C MET A 35 8.09 -1.31 -12.68
N SER A 36 8.35 -0.01 -12.87
CA SER A 36 9.30 0.72 -12.03
C SER A 36 8.74 0.89 -10.61
N ILE A 37 9.64 1.04 -9.62
CA ILE A 37 9.24 1.28 -8.23
C ILE A 37 8.35 2.52 -8.10
N GLN A 38 8.60 3.58 -8.87
CA GLN A 38 7.77 4.79 -8.85
C GLN A 38 6.32 4.48 -9.29
N GLN A 39 6.13 3.58 -10.26
CA GLN A 39 4.80 3.16 -10.71
C GLN A 39 4.10 2.30 -9.65
N VAL A 40 4.84 1.42 -8.97
CA VAL A 40 4.29 0.61 -7.86
C VAL A 40 3.86 1.51 -6.70
N VAL A 41 4.67 2.51 -6.34
CA VAL A 41 4.33 3.50 -5.29
C VAL A 41 3.15 4.39 -5.72
N ALA A 42 3.01 4.71 -7.00
CA ALA A 42 1.84 5.43 -7.48
C ALA A 42 0.53 4.61 -7.33
N ILE A 43 0.60 3.28 -7.42
CA ILE A 43 -0.55 2.37 -7.34
C ILE A 43 -0.85 1.98 -5.88
N LEU A 44 0.16 1.59 -5.10
CA LEU A 44 0.02 1.10 -3.73
C LEU A 44 0.22 2.18 -2.66
N GLY A 45 0.77 3.34 -3.04
CA GLY A 45 1.18 4.39 -2.11
C GLY A 45 2.58 4.21 -1.54
N GLU A 46 2.98 5.21 -0.74
CA GLU A 46 4.21 5.11 0.03
C GLU A 46 4.06 4.04 1.12
N PRO A 47 5.09 3.23 1.33
CA PRO A 47 5.11 2.24 2.39
C PRO A 47 5.15 2.92 3.76
N SER A 48 4.41 2.38 4.72
CA SER A 48 4.38 2.88 6.10
C SER A 48 5.68 2.61 6.87
N SER A 49 6.45 1.61 6.46
CA SER A 49 7.78 1.29 7.01
C SER A 49 8.72 0.86 5.90
N SER A 50 9.88 1.51 5.83
CA SER A 50 11.01 1.15 4.96
C SER A 50 12.15 0.56 5.80
N GLU A 51 11.85 -0.45 6.61
CA GLU A 51 12.89 -1.10 7.41
C GLU A 51 13.73 -2.00 6.51
N SER A 52 15.05 -1.79 6.53
CA SER A 52 16.00 -2.66 5.85
C SER A 52 16.09 -4.00 6.59
N VAL A 53 15.76 -5.08 5.91
CA VAL A 53 15.90 -6.43 6.48
C VAL A 53 17.36 -6.87 6.30
N ASN A 54 18.03 -7.16 7.42
CA ASN A 54 19.33 -7.81 7.43
C ASN A 54 19.17 -9.23 7.98
N ILE A 55 19.42 -10.24 7.15
CA ILE A 55 19.39 -11.64 7.56
C ILE A 55 20.79 -12.19 7.33
N ALA A 56 21.52 -12.61 8.36
CA ALA A 56 22.82 -13.26 8.17
C ALA A 56 23.81 -12.53 7.22
N GLY A 57 23.84 -11.18 7.24
CA GLY A 57 24.74 -10.38 6.39
C GLY A 57 24.21 -10.04 4.98
N ILE A 58 23.08 -10.62 4.54
CA ILE A 58 22.37 -10.12 3.36
C ILE A 58 21.47 -8.96 3.78
N SER A 59 21.77 -7.78 3.23
CA SER A 59 20.92 -6.60 3.36
C SER A 59 20.02 -6.46 2.13
N GLY A 60 18.71 -6.41 2.37
CA GLY A 60 17.71 -6.16 1.35
C GLY A 60 16.85 -4.97 1.74
N GLN A 61 16.67 -4.02 0.84
CA GLN A 61 15.61 -3.03 1.00
C GLN A 61 14.32 -3.62 0.43
N PRO A 62 13.15 -3.36 1.07
CA PRO A 62 11.86 -3.84 0.59
C PRO A 62 11.51 -3.41 -0.85
N TYR A 63 12.26 -2.46 -1.45
CA TYR A 63 12.03 -1.92 -2.79
C TYR A 63 13.23 -2.01 -3.76
N GLY A 64 14.35 -2.67 -3.41
CA GLY A 64 15.49 -2.66 -4.33
C GLY A 64 16.74 -3.43 -3.91
N LYS A 65 17.34 -4.07 -4.93
CA LYS A 65 18.68 -4.70 -5.05
C LYS A 65 19.29 -5.21 -3.74
N ILE A 66 19.27 -6.55 -3.61
CA ILE A 66 20.09 -7.28 -2.64
C ILE A 66 21.55 -6.84 -2.84
N LYS A 67 22.10 -6.16 -1.84
CA LYS A 67 23.52 -5.84 -1.79
C LYS A 67 24.15 -6.91 -0.90
N MET A 68 24.80 -7.87 -1.53
CA MET A 68 25.71 -8.79 -0.84
C MET A 68 26.83 -7.94 -0.27
N LEU A 69 27.00 -7.98 1.05
CA LEU A 69 28.18 -7.43 1.71
C LEU A 69 29.33 -8.34 1.30
N GLU A 70 30.21 -7.83 0.44
CA GLU A 70 31.55 -8.37 0.21
C GLU A 70 32.44 -8.03 1.42
#